data_AF-A0AAD0YJH7-F1
#
_entry.id   AF-A0AAD0YJH7-F1
#
_cell.length_a   1.000
_cell.length_b   1.000
_cell.length_c   1.000
_cell.angle_alpha   90.00
_cell.angle_beta   90.00
_cell.angle_gamma   90.00
#
_symmetry.space_group_name_H-M   'P 1'
#
loop_
_entity.id
_entity.type
_entity.pdbx_description
1 polymer ?
#
loop_
_entity_poly.entity_id
_entity_poly.type
_entity_poly.pdbx_seq_one_letter_code
_entity_poly.pdbx_strand_id
1 'polypeptide(L)'
;MAIRRVLGIKGPKFNIKPTNFYTIMTKKLLIMAFTGLSGTMAFAADLYVRNGGIGGAYSTVSAAITAASDGDRIIIQPKTNGTAYIENLTINKSLTFVSETNYNKYIIQGNITINPAAGRIVTISSLSTGASGSYNLETNGGTSGGRTTVNLLNCDLNNVFSYQINTTTNVSGSTVKGNLIFSHGICTANKTGFINIYSVAPDTIPAASDIEVYGNISNGGIQTSQINYNFKFYNNFCTGFNITNLKSGSSNEIVNNTVYNPNPGDLAPFTININGTTAGNIAIMNNAVSFVVGQTNVCIQNASSNVNVTANYNLSTNSFITQGNMTQSNNSGAVNMNFDNTTYTVTGMNTNAGNPDVKYTDLDLTRNDVGHYGGSNSWANYWPADNGGKPQVNYLVTPRTVNNGTLTITGSGFSK
;
A
#
# COMPACT_ATOMS: atom_id res chain seq x y z
N MET A 1 99.05 39.12 52.81
CA MET A 1 98.95 37.94 53.69
C MET A 1 97.48 37.63 53.88
N ALA A 2 97.03 36.45 53.40
CA ALA A 2 95.86 35.64 53.80
C ALA A 2 94.55 36.34 54.29
N ILE A 3 93.31 36.00 53.92
CA ILE A 3 92.69 34.76 53.42
C ILE A 3 91.19 35.04 53.14
N ARG A 4 90.64 34.43 52.07
CA ARG A 4 89.27 33.87 51.84
C ARG A 4 87.98 34.59 52.31
N ARG A 5 86.95 34.64 51.44
CA ARG A 5 85.85 33.64 51.20
C ARG A 5 84.63 34.37 50.58
N VAL A 6 84.33 34.18 49.29
CA VAL A 6 83.32 33.25 48.69
C VAL A 6 81.85 33.73 48.76
N LEU A 7 81.35 34.03 47.54
CA LEU A 7 80.03 33.84 46.93
C LEU A 7 78.72 34.07 47.72
N GLY A 8 77.91 34.96 47.15
CA GLY A 8 76.44 34.95 47.24
C GLY A 8 75.83 35.53 45.96
N ILE A 9 75.58 34.67 44.97
CA ILE A 9 74.95 34.99 43.69
C ILE A 9 73.47 35.36 43.96
N LYS A 10 73.07 36.60 43.66
CA LYS A 10 71.65 36.97 43.54
C LYS A 10 71.26 36.88 42.06
N GLY A 11 70.53 35.83 41.70
CA GLY A 11 69.95 35.66 40.37
C GLY A 11 68.90 36.74 40.03
N PRO A 12 68.64 36.99 38.74
CA PRO A 12 67.65 37.96 38.30
C PRO A 12 66.22 37.49 38.64
N LYS A 13 65.41 38.38 39.19
CA LYS A 13 63.97 38.17 39.42
C LYS A 13 63.25 38.11 38.06
N PHE A 14 62.90 36.92 37.60
CA PHE A 14 61.96 36.75 36.49
C PHE A 14 60.54 37.04 36.97
N ASN A 15 60.00 38.19 36.55
CA ASN A 15 58.62 38.58 36.78
C ASN A 15 57.75 37.93 35.69
N ILE A 16 57.27 36.71 35.94
CA ILE A 16 56.35 36.03 35.02
C ILE A 16 54.95 36.61 35.25
N LYS A 17 54.52 37.53 34.38
CA LYS A 17 53.10 37.85 34.25
C LYS A 17 52.37 36.59 33.76
N PRO A 18 51.26 36.16 34.37
CA PRO A 18 50.46 35.09 33.83
C PRO A 18 49.83 35.58 32.52
N THR A 19 50.30 35.06 31.40
CA THR A 19 49.63 35.20 30.11
C THR A 19 48.38 34.33 30.14
N ASN A 20 47.21 34.98 30.19
CA ASN A 20 45.89 34.36 30.08
C ASN A 20 45.72 33.68 28.71
N PHE A 21 46.21 32.44 28.58
CA PHE A 21 46.00 31.61 27.38
C PHE A 21 44.72 30.77 27.41
N TYR A 22 43.88 30.88 28.45
CA TYR A 22 42.77 29.93 28.69
C TYR A 22 41.35 30.42 28.40
N THR A 23 41.14 31.56 27.73
CA THR A 23 39.76 32.13 27.62
C THR A 23 39.26 32.39 26.20
N ILE A 24 40.05 32.09 25.16
CA ILE A 24 39.61 32.33 23.76
C ILE A 24 39.13 31.05 23.07
N MET A 25 39.72 29.89 23.36
CA MET A 25 39.31 28.61 22.74
C MET A 25 37.94 28.12 23.25
N THR A 26 37.62 28.30 24.53
CA THR A 26 36.33 27.87 25.09
C THR A 26 35.14 28.64 24.53
N LYS A 27 35.30 29.93 24.19
CA LYS A 27 34.22 30.72 23.57
C LYS A 27 33.98 30.33 22.10
N LYS A 28 35.03 30.02 21.32
CA LYS A 28 34.88 29.55 19.94
C LYS A 28 34.32 28.13 19.85
N LEU A 29 34.70 27.25 20.78
CA LEU A 29 34.17 25.88 20.86
C LEU A 29 32.69 25.87 21.29
N LEU A 30 32.30 26.77 22.19
CA LEU A 30 30.90 26.92 22.62
C LEU A 30 30.00 27.49 21.52
N ILE A 31 30.50 28.43 20.71
CA ILE A 31 29.76 28.96 19.55
C ILE A 31 29.60 27.90 18.47
N MET A 32 30.64 27.10 18.17
CA MET A 32 30.53 25.96 17.24
C MET A 32 29.58 24.86 17.75
N ALA A 33 29.58 24.61 19.07
CA ALA A 33 28.64 23.67 19.69
C ALA A 33 27.19 24.17 19.64
N PHE A 34 26.94 25.47 19.82
CA PHE A 34 25.59 26.06 19.67
C PHE A 34 25.12 26.16 18.21
N THR A 35 26.01 26.38 17.25
CA THR A 35 25.67 26.27 15.81
C THR A 35 25.43 24.82 15.37
N GLY A 36 26.03 23.83 16.06
CA GLY A 36 25.73 22.41 15.88
C GLY A 36 24.43 21.97 16.56
N LEU A 37 24.09 22.58 17.71
CA LEU A 37 22.84 22.30 18.44
C LEU A 37 21.61 23.02 17.85
N SER A 38 21.83 24.03 17.02
CA SER A 38 20.81 24.68 16.18
C SER A 38 20.72 24.04 14.79
N GLY A 39 21.15 22.77 14.68
CA GLY A 39 20.79 21.86 13.60
C GLY A 39 19.27 21.77 13.53
N THR A 40 18.74 22.65 12.70
CA THR A 40 17.37 22.80 12.24
C THR A 40 16.52 21.57 12.52
N MET A 41 15.51 21.73 13.39
CA MET A 41 14.21 21.12 13.09
C MET A 41 13.83 21.70 11.72
N ALA A 42 14.26 21.05 10.64
CA ALA A 42 13.91 21.46 9.30
C ALA A 42 12.40 21.26 9.23
N PHE A 43 11.66 22.37 9.28
CA PHE A 43 10.24 22.32 8.99
C PHE A 43 10.09 21.79 7.57
N ALA A 44 9.21 20.80 7.39
CA ALA A 44 8.85 20.32 6.07
C ALA A 44 8.53 21.53 5.17
N ALA A 45 9.32 21.72 4.13
CA ALA A 45 9.16 22.82 3.19
C ALA A 45 8.19 22.43 2.09
N ASP A 46 7.53 23.44 1.53
CA ASP A 46 6.71 23.31 0.33
C ASP A 46 7.50 23.78 -0.88
N LEU A 47 7.82 22.87 -1.78
CA LEU A 47 8.50 23.16 -3.04
C LEU A 47 7.47 23.14 -4.16
N TYR A 48 7.26 24.29 -4.80
CA TYR A 48 6.32 24.41 -5.91
C TYR A 48 6.99 24.05 -7.23
N VAL A 49 6.30 23.28 -8.07
CA VAL A 49 6.68 22.97 -9.44
C VAL A 49 5.63 23.55 -10.38
N ARG A 50 6.03 24.45 -11.27
CA ARG A 50 5.14 25.11 -12.23
C ARG A 50 5.78 25.17 -13.61
N ASN A 51 4.94 25.25 -14.64
CA ASN A 51 5.42 25.30 -16.02
C ASN A 51 6.39 26.48 -16.22
N GLY A 52 7.63 26.19 -16.67
CA GLY A 52 8.66 27.21 -16.88
C GLY A 52 9.22 27.86 -15.60
N GLY A 53 8.87 27.38 -14.40
CA GLY A 53 9.35 27.95 -13.13
C GLY A 53 8.73 29.31 -12.77
N ILE A 54 7.52 29.59 -13.26
CA ILE A 54 6.83 30.87 -13.02
C ILE A 54 6.69 31.16 -11.52
N GLY A 55 6.97 32.40 -11.12
CA GLY A 55 6.85 32.85 -9.73
C GLY A 55 7.95 32.33 -8.81
N GLY A 56 9.10 31.91 -9.35
CA GLY A 56 10.22 31.38 -8.57
C GLY A 56 10.09 29.89 -8.21
N ALA A 57 9.13 29.20 -8.82
CA ALA A 57 8.94 27.76 -8.68
C ALA A 57 10.01 26.97 -9.45
N TYR A 58 10.14 25.68 -9.15
CA TYR A 58 10.94 24.76 -9.95
C TYR A 58 10.26 24.50 -11.29
N SER A 59 11.04 24.39 -12.36
CA SER A 59 10.53 24.11 -13.72
C SER A 59 10.30 22.62 -13.98
N THR A 60 10.90 21.74 -13.18
CA THR A 60 10.75 20.28 -13.24
C THR A 60 10.59 19.68 -11.85
N VAL A 61 9.97 18.50 -11.77
CA VAL A 61 9.81 17.75 -10.53
C VAL A 61 11.15 17.21 -10.04
N SER A 62 12.04 16.79 -10.95
CA SER A 62 13.39 16.32 -10.62
C SER A 62 14.26 17.39 -9.94
N ALA A 63 14.13 18.65 -10.37
CA ALA A 63 14.84 19.77 -9.73
C ALA A 63 14.33 20.01 -8.30
N ALA A 64 13.01 19.94 -8.08
CA ALA A 64 12.42 20.01 -6.76
C ALA A 64 12.86 18.84 -5.86
N ILE A 65 12.87 17.60 -6.37
CA ILE A 65 13.36 16.42 -5.62
C ILE A 65 14.82 16.61 -5.19
N THR A 66 15.65 17.18 -6.07
CA THR A 66 17.07 17.43 -5.77
C THR A 66 17.22 18.43 -4.62
N ALA A 67 16.45 19.51 -4.64
CA ALA A 67 16.47 20.55 -3.61
C ALA A 67 15.79 20.15 -2.29
N ALA A 68 14.85 19.20 -2.32
CA ALA A 68 14.09 18.78 -1.15
C ALA A 68 14.94 18.06 -0.09
N SER A 69 14.47 18.06 1.15
CA SER A 69 14.93 17.25 2.27
C SER A 69 13.87 16.21 2.67
N ASP A 70 14.23 15.25 3.52
CA ASP A 70 13.24 14.30 4.07
C ASP A 70 12.15 15.05 4.83
N GLY A 71 10.89 14.72 4.54
CA GLY A 71 9.70 15.33 5.12
C GLY A 71 9.04 16.40 4.24
N ASP A 72 9.73 16.91 3.22
CA ASP A 72 9.22 17.99 2.37
C ASP A 72 8.02 17.57 1.49
N ARG A 73 7.25 18.57 1.08
CA ARG A 73 6.16 18.43 0.13
C ARG A 73 6.51 19.08 -1.20
N ILE A 74 6.26 18.38 -2.29
CA ILE A 74 6.39 18.89 -3.66
C ILE A 74 4.98 19.11 -4.20
N ILE A 75 4.62 20.37 -4.39
CA ILE A 75 3.31 20.82 -4.87
C ILE A 75 3.42 21.09 -6.37
N ILE A 76 2.73 20.29 -7.18
CA ILE A 76 2.92 20.29 -8.64
C ILE A 76 1.68 20.85 -9.32
N GLN A 77 1.85 21.91 -10.11
CA GLN A 77 0.78 22.47 -10.93
C GLN A 77 0.49 21.55 -12.12
N PRO A 78 -0.74 21.03 -12.28
CA PRO A 78 -1.17 20.49 -13.56
C PRO A 78 -1.01 21.55 -14.65
N LYS A 79 -0.33 21.23 -15.75
CA LYS A 79 -0.12 22.22 -16.82
C LYS A 79 -1.48 22.58 -17.43
N THR A 80 -1.74 23.86 -17.58
CA THR A 80 -3.02 24.41 -18.05
C THR A 80 -3.43 23.90 -19.43
N ASN A 81 -2.47 23.57 -20.28
CA ASN A 81 -2.68 22.99 -21.61
C ASN A 81 -2.86 21.46 -21.60
N GLY A 82 -2.94 20.82 -20.42
CA GLY A 82 -3.08 19.37 -20.25
C GLY A 82 -1.83 18.57 -20.63
N THR A 83 -0.68 19.22 -20.86
CA THR A 83 0.57 18.53 -21.20
C THR A 83 1.28 17.96 -19.97
N ALA A 84 2.15 16.97 -20.20
CA ALA A 84 2.93 16.35 -19.15
C ALA A 84 4.20 17.13 -18.80
N TYR A 85 4.70 16.92 -17.57
CA TYR A 85 6.13 17.02 -17.28
C TYR A 85 6.79 15.76 -17.86
N ILE A 86 7.66 15.94 -18.86
CA ILE A 86 8.35 14.84 -19.54
C ILE A 86 9.70 14.64 -18.88
N GLU A 87 9.76 13.71 -17.93
CA GLU A 87 10.94 13.43 -17.14
C GLU A 87 10.81 12.07 -16.46
N ASN A 88 11.94 11.39 -16.24
CA ASN A 88 12.00 10.26 -15.31
C ASN A 88 12.30 10.78 -13.92
N LEU A 89 11.69 10.20 -12.89
CA LEU A 89 11.89 10.58 -11.50
C LEU A 89 12.64 9.50 -10.74
N THR A 90 13.58 9.94 -9.91
CA THR A 90 14.24 9.12 -8.90
C THR A 90 13.95 9.71 -7.53
N ILE A 91 13.15 9.02 -6.72
CA ILE A 91 12.75 9.45 -5.39
C ILE A 91 13.59 8.69 -4.37
N ASN A 92 14.55 9.39 -3.76
CA ASN A 92 15.49 8.84 -2.79
C ASN A 92 15.38 9.50 -1.40
N LYS A 93 14.26 10.16 -1.12
CA LYS A 93 13.94 10.87 0.13
C LYS A 93 12.50 10.55 0.53
N SER A 94 12.17 10.75 1.79
CA SER A 94 10.79 10.72 2.28
C SER A 94 10.08 12.00 1.83
N LEU A 95 9.21 11.92 0.84
CA LEU A 95 8.60 13.09 0.21
C LEU A 95 7.10 12.88 0.00
N THR A 96 6.35 13.98 0.04
CA THR A 96 4.94 14.00 -0.32
C THR A 96 4.72 14.79 -1.61
N PHE A 97 4.07 14.18 -2.59
CA PHE A 97 3.74 14.81 -3.87
C PHE A 97 2.22 15.04 -3.95
N VAL A 98 1.83 16.27 -4.22
CA VAL A 98 0.43 16.69 -4.29
C VAL A 98 0.21 17.57 -5.51
N SER A 99 -1.01 17.54 -6.05
CA SER A 99 -1.43 18.53 -7.04
C SER A 99 -1.63 19.89 -6.39
N GLU A 100 -1.20 20.96 -7.06
CA GLU A 100 -1.50 22.34 -6.66
C GLU A 100 -2.98 22.67 -6.82
N THR A 101 -3.66 22.03 -7.78
CA THR A 101 -5.06 22.28 -8.07
C THR A 101 -5.90 21.12 -7.58
N ASN A 102 -6.83 21.41 -6.66
CA ASN A 102 -7.76 20.42 -6.14
C ASN A 102 -8.42 19.64 -7.29
N TYR A 103 -8.52 18.33 -7.10
CA TYR A 103 -9.22 17.39 -8.00
C TYR A 103 -8.63 17.26 -9.40
N ASN A 104 -7.53 17.95 -9.70
CA ASN A 104 -6.86 17.87 -10.98
C ASN A 104 -5.57 17.10 -10.82
N LYS A 105 -5.36 16.09 -11.68
CA LYS A 105 -4.13 15.32 -11.66
C LYS A 105 -3.00 16.07 -12.37
N TYR A 106 -1.82 16.07 -11.79
CA TYR A 106 -0.61 16.46 -12.52
C TYR A 106 -0.11 15.26 -13.33
N ILE A 107 0.41 15.52 -14.53
CA ILE A 107 0.79 14.46 -15.47
C ILE A 107 2.31 14.39 -15.57
N ILE A 108 2.87 13.20 -15.34
CA ILE A 108 4.29 12.89 -15.56
C ILE A 108 4.41 11.81 -16.64
N GLN A 109 5.14 12.09 -17.70
CA GLN A 109 5.46 11.12 -18.75
C GLN A 109 6.92 10.69 -18.62
N GLY A 110 7.11 9.62 -17.86
CA GLY A 110 8.40 9.00 -17.60
C GLY A 110 8.28 7.98 -16.47
N ASN A 111 9.30 7.16 -16.31
CA ASN A 111 9.34 6.18 -15.22
C ASN A 111 9.56 6.89 -13.88
N ILE A 112 8.89 6.40 -12.85
CA ILE A 112 9.02 6.89 -11.48
C ILE A 112 9.61 5.77 -10.64
N THR A 113 10.86 5.94 -10.24
CA THR A 113 11.59 4.99 -9.42
C THR A 113 11.69 5.51 -7.98
N ILE A 114 11.22 4.71 -7.03
CA ILE A 114 11.39 4.95 -5.60
C ILE A 114 12.52 4.05 -5.12
N ASN A 115 13.63 4.64 -4.68
CA ASN A 115 14.72 3.88 -4.07
C ASN A 115 14.26 3.43 -2.67
N PRO A 116 14.32 2.15 -2.33
CA PRO A 116 14.04 1.71 -0.97
C PRO A 116 15.11 2.23 0.02
N ALA A 117 14.69 2.53 1.24
CA ALA A 117 15.56 2.68 2.42
C ALA A 117 14.75 2.49 3.71
N ALA A 118 15.48 2.28 4.80
CA ALA A 118 14.93 2.18 6.14
C ALA A 118 14.10 3.43 6.51
N GLY A 119 12.83 3.24 6.89
CA GLY A 119 11.98 4.31 7.38
C GLY A 119 11.52 5.30 6.32
N ARG A 120 11.85 5.10 5.04
CA ARG A 120 11.45 6.00 3.96
C ARG A 120 9.94 5.96 3.76
N ILE A 121 9.31 7.14 3.71
CA ILE A 121 7.88 7.28 3.43
C ILE A 121 7.69 8.18 2.22
N VAL A 122 7.14 7.63 1.15
CA VAL A 122 6.80 8.38 -0.07
C VAL A 122 5.29 8.37 -0.24
N THR A 123 4.69 9.55 -0.32
CA THR A 123 3.24 9.70 -0.56
C THR A 123 3.04 10.43 -1.88
N ILE A 124 2.28 9.85 -2.79
CA ILE A 124 1.98 10.42 -4.09
C ILE A 124 0.46 10.47 -4.23
N SER A 125 -0.06 11.65 -4.51
CA SER A 125 -1.51 11.85 -4.68
C SER A 125 -1.84 12.59 -5.96
N SER A 126 -2.93 12.22 -6.62
CA SER A 126 -3.40 12.89 -7.85
C SER A 126 -2.34 12.91 -8.97
N LEU A 127 -1.52 11.87 -9.07
CA LEU A 127 -0.58 11.69 -10.19
C LEU A 127 -1.30 11.00 -11.36
N SER A 128 -1.02 11.42 -12.59
CA SER A 128 -1.25 10.62 -13.79
C SER A 128 0.08 10.30 -14.50
N THR A 129 0.30 9.04 -14.88
CA THR A 129 1.43 8.66 -15.76
C THR A 129 1.08 8.76 -17.25
N GLY A 130 0.03 9.52 -17.58
CA GLY A 130 -0.42 9.74 -18.97
C GLY A 130 -1.35 8.66 -19.53
N ALA A 131 -2.04 8.99 -20.62
CA ALA A 131 -2.98 8.08 -21.30
C ALA A 131 -2.27 7.00 -22.13
N SER A 132 -1.09 7.30 -22.65
CA SER A 132 -0.29 6.46 -23.55
C SER A 132 1.14 6.28 -23.04
N GLY A 133 1.78 5.17 -23.41
CA GLY A 133 3.16 4.84 -23.02
C GLY A 133 3.24 3.75 -21.94
N SER A 134 4.43 3.17 -21.80
CA SER A 134 4.73 2.07 -20.85
C SER A 134 5.49 2.58 -19.62
N TYR A 135 5.03 3.70 -19.04
CA TYR A 135 5.66 4.32 -17.89
C TYR A 135 5.24 3.63 -16.60
N ASN A 136 6.20 3.18 -15.80
CA ASN A 136 5.94 2.44 -14.57
C ASN A 136 6.25 3.29 -13.34
N LEU A 137 5.49 3.05 -12.27
CA LEU A 137 5.92 3.40 -10.93
C LEU A 137 6.50 2.15 -10.27
N GLU A 138 7.75 2.20 -9.85
CA GLU A 138 8.45 1.04 -9.31
C GLU A 138 9.22 1.36 -8.03
N THR A 139 9.30 0.38 -7.12
CA THR A 139 10.34 0.36 -6.09
C THR A 139 11.53 -0.44 -6.62
N ASN A 140 12.70 0.20 -6.69
CA ASN A 140 13.88 -0.41 -7.30
C ASN A 140 15.14 0.06 -6.58
N GLY A 141 15.96 -0.91 -6.16
CA GLY A 141 17.18 -0.69 -5.38
C GLY A 141 17.27 -1.57 -4.14
N GLY A 142 18.42 -1.53 -3.47
CA GLY A 142 18.68 -2.33 -2.27
C GLY A 142 17.86 -1.85 -1.06
N THR A 143 17.39 -2.81 -0.26
CA THR A 143 16.54 -2.60 0.92
C THR A 143 17.34 -2.85 2.21
N SER A 144 18.34 -2.01 2.49
CA SER A 144 19.17 -2.18 3.70
C SER A 144 18.55 -1.49 4.92
N GLY A 145 18.44 -2.22 6.04
CA GLY A 145 18.26 -1.64 7.37
C GLY A 145 16.84 -1.21 7.78
N GLY A 146 15.81 -1.46 6.98
CA GLY A 146 14.43 -1.15 7.37
C GLY A 146 13.43 -1.28 6.22
N ARG A 147 12.24 -0.73 6.47
CA ARG A 147 11.09 -0.80 5.56
C ARG A 147 10.80 0.54 4.89
N THR A 148 10.47 0.50 3.59
CA THR A 148 9.95 1.65 2.84
C THR A 148 8.43 1.57 2.78
N THR A 149 7.76 2.71 2.96
CA THR A 149 6.32 2.84 2.78
C THR A 149 6.02 3.74 1.58
N VAL A 150 5.21 3.24 0.65
CA VAL A 150 4.73 3.95 -0.52
C VAL A 150 3.22 4.09 -0.40
N ASN A 151 2.71 5.31 -0.45
CA ASN A 151 1.27 5.61 -0.44
C ASN A 151 0.87 6.21 -1.79
N LEU A 152 -0.06 5.59 -2.49
CA LEU A 152 -0.57 6.02 -3.78
C LEU A 152 -2.07 6.32 -3.64
N LEU A 153 -2.46 7.58 -3.82
CA LEU A 153 -3.80 8.07 -3.49
C LEU A 153 -4.40 8.78 -4.71
N ASN A 154 -5.56 8.32 -5.19
CA ASN A 154 -6.25 8.95 -6.33
C ASN A 154 -5.34 9.11 -7.57
N CYS A 155 -4.55 8.08 -7.91
CA CYS A 155 -3.61 8.14 -9.03
C CYS A 155 -4.15 7.41 -10.27
N ASP A 156 -3.76 7.88 -11.46
CA ASP A 156 -4.01 7.22 -12.75
C ASP A 156 -2.69 6.71 -13.32
N LEU A 157 -2.38 5.43 -13.07
CA LEU A 157 -1.09 4.80 -13.32
C LEU A 157 -1.19 3.76 -14.43
N ASN A 158 -0.12 3.54 -15.20
CA ASN A 158 -0.09 2.42 -16.14
C ASN A 158 0.20 1.11 -15.41
N ASN A 159 1.34 1.01 -14.71
CA ASN A 159 1.68 -0.12 -13.85
C ASN A 159 2.28 0.35 -12.52
N VAL A 160 2.13 -0.47 -11.49
CA VAL A 160 2.79 -0.32 -10.19
C VAL A 160 3.56 -1.59 -9.87
N PHE A 161 4.86 -1.47 -9.68
CA PHE A 161 5.79 -2.56 -9.39
C PHE A 161 6.50 -2.34 -8.07
N SER A 162 5.86 -2.75 -6.98
CA SER A 162 6.34 -2.55 -5.61
C SER A 162 6.57 -3.87 -4.87
N TYR A 163 7.21 -4.83 -5.55
CA TYR A 163 7.45 -6.20 -5.08
C TYR A 163 8.82 -6.39 -4.41
N GLN A 164 9.55 -5.31 -4.12
CA GLN A 164 10.79 -5.39 -3.36
C GLN A 164 10.52 -5.88 -1.93
N ILE A 165 11.53 -6.52 -1.34
CA ILE A 165 11.45 -6.90 0.07
C ILE A 165 11.34 -5.67 0.97
N ASN A 166 10.84 -5.85 2.18
CA ASN A 166 10.69 -4.80 3.19
C ASN A 166 9.99 -3.54 2.65
N THR A 167 8.97 -3.73 1.81
CA THR A 167 8.21 -2.63 1.21
C THR A 167 6.74 -2.76 1.58
N THR A 168 6.15 -1.64 2.02
CA THR A 168 4.71 -1.51 2.23
C THR A 168 4.15 -0.58 1.18
N THR A 169 3.15 -1.02 0.45
CA THR A 169 2.49 -0.23 -0.59
C THR A 169 1.02 -0.12 -0.25
N ASN A 170 0.58 1.09 0.08
CA ASN A 170 -0.81 1.40 0.29
C ASN A 170 -1.34 2.09 -0.96
N VAL A 171 -2.33 1.51 -1.63
CA VAL A 171 -2.91 2.06 -2.86
C VAL A 171 -4.40 2.23 -2.65
N SER A 172 -4.89 3.46 -2.82
CA SER A 172 -6.29 3.77 -2.58
C SER A 172 -6.89 4.67 -3.65
N GLY A 173 -8.09 4.32 -4.12
CA GLY A 173 -8.86 5.13 -5.08
C GLY A 173 -8.21 5.33 -6.43
N SER A 174 -7.25 4.49 -6.79
CA SER A 174 -6.42 4.68 -7.98
C SER A 174 -6.91 3.82 -9.14
N THR A 175 -6.66 4.31 -10.36
CA THR A 175 -6.78 3.51 -11.58
C THR A 175 -5.41 3.03 -12.00
N VAL A 176 -5.19 1.71 -12.06
CA VAL A 176 -3.95 1.10 -12.56
C VAL A 176 -4.29 0.30 -13.82
N LYS A 177 -3.99 0.81 -15.01
CA LYS A 177 -4.47 0.21 -16.27
C LYS A 177 -3.99 -1.24 -16.46
N GLY A 178 -2.76 -1.52 -16.06
CA GLY A 178 -2.12 -2.82 -16.14
C GLY A 178 -2.03 -3.48 -14.76
N ASN A 179 -0.81 -3.83 -14.39
CA ASN A 179 -0.55 -4.61 -13.19
C ASN A 179 -0.34 -3.72 -11.97
N LEU A 180 -1.03 -4.05 -10.88
CA LEU A 180 -0.71 -3.60 -9.52
C LEU A 180 -0.02 -4.75 -8.79
N ILE A 181 1.30 -4.63 -8.62
CA ILE A 181 2.13 -5.63 -7.95
C ILE A 181 2.73 -5.04 -6.68
N PHE A 182 2.57 -5.72 -5.55
CA PHE A 182 3.15 -5.28 -4.28
C PHE A 182 3.48 -6.45 -3.34
N SER A 183 4.47 -6.25 -2.46
CA SER A 183 4.89 -7.26 -1.49
C SER A 183 4.04 -7.29 -0.22
N HIS A 184 3.70 -6.12 0.33
CA HIS A 184 2.85 -5.97 1.52
C HIS A 184 2.10 -4.64 1.47
N GLY A 185 0.94 -4.53 2.14
CA GLY A 185 0.22 -3.27 2.36
C GLY A 185 -1.29 -3.39 2.19
N ILE A 186 -1.94 -2.23 2.04
CA ILE A 186 -3.39 -2.08 1.94
C ILE A 186 -3.78 -1.62 0.54
N CYS A 187 -4.66 -2.36 -0.13
CA CYS A 187 -5.16 -2.07 -1.47
C CYS A 187 -6.67 -1.87 -1.42
N THR A 188 -7.15 -0.64 -1.57
CA THR A 188 -8.58 -0.29 -1.41
C THR A 188 -9.13 0.56 -2.55
N ALA A 189 -10.38 0.32 -2.94
CA ALA A 189 -11.11 1.19 -3.87
C ALA A 189 -10.39 1.44 -5.23
N ASN A 190 -9.57 0.49 -5.69
CA ASN A 190 -8.83 0.65 -6.94
C ASN A 190 -9.54 0.00 -8.12
N LYS A 191 -9.33 0.54 -9.32
CA LYS A 191 -9.64 -0.14 -10.58
C LYS A 191 -8.34 -0.59 -11.23
N THR A 192 -8.15 -1.89 -11.39
CA THR A 192 -6.88 -2.44 -11.89
C THR A 192 -7.08 -3.41 -13.05
N GLY A 193 -6.05 -3.57 -13.88
CA GLY A 193 -6.01 -4.66 -14.86
C GLY A 193 -5.82 -6.02 -14.19
N PHE A 194 -4.88 -6.11 -13.25
CA PHE A 194 -4.61 -7.31 -12.46
C PHE A 194 -3.96 -6.94 -11.12
N ILE A 195 -4.23 -7.69 -10.06
CA ILE A 195 -3.58 -7.52 -8.75
C ILE A 195 -2.73 -8.76 -8.46
N ASN A 196 -1.43 -8.55 -8.21
CA ASN A 196 -0.52 -9.64 -7.87
C ASN A 196 0.27 -9.31 -6.60
N ILE A 197 0.24 -10.22 -5.63
CA ILE A 197 0.87 -10.04 -4.32
C ILE A 197 2.03 -11.01 -4.17
N TYR A 198 3.26 -10.50 -4.24
CA TYR A 198 4.48 -11.27 -3.96
C TYR A 198 5.66 -10.36 -3.67
N SER A 199 6.69 -10.93 -3.05
CA SER A 199 8.01 -10.31 -2.91
C SER A 199 9.07 -11.10 -3.67
N VAL A 200 10.09 -10.43 -4.18
CA VAL A 200 11.21 -11.06 -4.91
C VAL A 200 12.06 -11.99 -4.04
N ALA A 201 11.97 -11.83 -2.72
CA ALA A 201 12.57 -12.68 -1.70
C ALA A 201 11.77 -12.55 -0.39
N PRO A 202 11.99 -13.39 0.63
CA PRO A 202 11.39 -13.19 1.93
C PRO A 202 11.80 -11.86 2.56
N ASP A 203 10.87 -11.19 3.22
CA ASP A 203 11.16 -9.99 4.01
C ASP A 203 12.11 -10.31 5.17
N THR A 204 13.15 -9.50 5.33
CA THR A 204 14.10 -9.59 6.46
C THR A 204 13.65 -8.77 7.66
N ILE A 205 12.75 -7.81 7.44
CA ILE A 205 12.11 -7.00 8.48
C ILE A 205 10.61 -7.01 8.21
N PRO A 206 9.90 -8.09 8.60
CA PRO A 206 8.47 -8.23 8.34
C PRO A 206 7.66 -7.10 8.99
N ALA A 207 6.61 -6.65 8.29
CA ALA A 207 5.61 -5.80 8.91
C ALA A 207 4.83 -6.55 10.01
N ALA A 208 4.30 -5.81 10.98
CA ALA A 208 3.41 -6.38 12.00
C ALA A 208 1.98 -6.59 11.50
N SER A 209 1.60 -5.91 10.41
CA SER A 209 0.29 -6.03 9.76
C SER A 209 0.27 -7.13 8.71
N ASP A 210 -0.94 -7.55 8.36
CA ASP A 210 -1.21 -8.46 7.25
C ASP A 210 -1.52 -7.68 5.96
N ILE A 211 -1.73 -8.42 4.87
CA ILE A 211 -2.10 -7.86 3.57
C ILE A 211 -3.61 -7.76 3.46
N GLU A 212 -4.09 -6.60 3.03
CA GLU A 212 -5.52 -6.32 2.95
C GLU A 212 -5.88 -5.78 1.55
N VAL A 213 -6.75 -6.49 0.84
CA VAL A 213 -7.20 -6.13 -0.51
C VAL A 213 -8.72 -6.04 -0.49
N TYR A 214 -9.24 -4.82 -0.29
CA TYR A 214 -10.66 -4.60 -0.03
C TYR A 214 -11.34 -3.72 -1.09
N GLY A 215 -12.51 -4.14 -1.56
CA GLY A 215 -13.35 -3.25 -2.35
C GLY A 215 -12.77 -2.88 -3.72
N ASN A 216 -11.86 -3.66 -4.29
CA ASN A 216 -11.23 -3.33 -5.59
C ASN A 216 -12.03 -3.91 -6.75
N ILE A 217 -11.93 -3.26 -7.91
CA ILE A 217 -12.22 -3.84 -9.21
C ILE A 217 -10.89 -4.32 -9.80
N SER A 218 -10.80 -5.62 -10.12
CA SER A 218 -9.74 -6.17 -10.96
C SER A 218 -10.38 -6.71 -12.24
N ASN A 219 -10.01 -6.17 -13.40
CA ASN A 219 -10.50 -6.67 -14.69
C ASN A 219 -9.96 -8.08 -15.00
N GLY A 220 -8.91 -8.50 -14.29
CA GLY A 220 -8.42 -9.87 -14.25
C GLY A 220 -8.52 -10.47 -12.85
N GLY A 221 -7.64 -11.42 -12.56
CA GLY A 221 -7.61 -12.11 -11.27
C GLY A 221 -6.95 -11.28 -10.16
N ILE A 222 -7.05 -11.80 -8.94
CA ILE A 222 -6.24 -11.43 -7.79
C ILE A 222 -5.37 -12.64 -7.46
N GLN A 223 -4.06 -12.49 -7.55
CA GLN A 223 -3.11 -13.57 -7.31
C GLN A 223 -2.22 -13.27 -6.10
N THR A 224 -1.86 -14.31 -5.34
CA THR A 224 -0.82 -14.19 -4.32
C THR A 224 0.12 -15.40 -4.31
N SER A 225 1.39 -15.11 -4.09
CA SER A 225 2.42 -16.08 -3.76
C SER A 225 3.25 -15.61 -2.55
N GLN A 226 2.63 -14.82 -1.67
CA GLN A 226 3.30 -14.23 -0.52
C GLN A 226 3.52 -15.26 0.60
N ILE A 227 4.73 -15.26 1.17
CA ILE A 227 5.21 -16.22 2.17
C ILE A 227 5.46 -15.61 3.55
N ASN A 228 5.39 -14.29 3.71
CA ASN A 228 5.67 -13.61 4.98
C ASN A 228 4.41 -13.19 5.76
N TYR A 229 3.26 -13.02 5.08
CA TYR A 229 2.05 -12.38 5.62
C TYR A 229 0.83 -13.26 5.45
N ASN A 230 -0.16 -13.08 6.33
CA ASN A 230 -1.50 -13.54 6.00
C ASN A 230 -2.12 -12.58 4.98
N PHE A 231 -3.16 -13.01 4.29
CA PHE A 231 -3.94 -12.16 3.41
C PHE A 231 -5.43 -12.16 3.76
N LYS A 232 -6.06 -11.01 3.54
CA LYS A 232 -7.51 -10.81 3.60
C LYS A 232 -7.97 -10.16 2.31
N PHE A 233 -8.76 -10.89 1.53
CA PHE A 233 -9.33 -10.42 0.27
C PHE A 233 -10.83 -10.29 0.46
N TYR A 234 -11.31 -9.06 0.63
CA TYR A 234 -12.71 -8.79 0.91
C TYR A 234 -13.37 -7.91 -0.14
N ASN A 235 -14.63 -8.19 -0.45
CA ASN A 235 -15.47 -7.25 -1.19
C ASN A 235 -14.92 -6.80 -2.55
N ASN A 236 -14.07 -7.62 -3.19
CA ASN A 236 -13.53 -7.30 -4.51
C ASN A 236 -14.47 -7.82 -5.60
N PHE A 237 -14.48 -7.12 -6.74
CA PHE A 237 -15.04 -7.61 -8.00
C PHE A 237 -13.88 -8.01 -8.92
N CYS A 238 -13.75 -9.30 -9.24
CA CYS A 238 -12.65 -9.81 -10.06
C CYS A 238 -13.06 -11.00 -10.94
N THR A 239 -12.16 -11.50 -11.78
CA THR A 239 -12.41 -12.70 -12.59
C THR A 239 -12.02 -14.00 -11.88
N GLY A 240 -11.29 -13.93 -10.77
CA GLY A 240 -10.89 -15.10 -10.00
C GLY A 240 -9.76 -14.82 -8.99
N PHE A 241 -9.47 -15.83 -8.19
CA PHE A 241 -8.39 -15.86 -7.21
C PHE A 241 -7.43 -17.01 -7.50
N ASN A 242 -6.13 -16.71 -7.51
CA ASN A 242 -5.09 -17.70 -7.70
C ASN A 242 -4.07 -17.65 -6.55
N ILE A 243 -3.98 -18.72 -5.77
CA ILE A 243 -3.10 -18.83 -4.61
C ILE A 243 -2.01 -19.85 -4.94
N THR A 244 -0.79 -19.38 -5.17
CA THR A 244 0.33 -20.25 -5.59
C THR A 244 1.39 -20.43 -4.50
N ASN A 245 1.33 -19.64 -3.42
CA ASN A 245 2.09 -19.86 -2.19
C ASN A 245 1.40 -19.14 -1.01
N LEU A 246 1.79 -19.47 0.22
CA LEU A 246 1.31 -18.81 1.44
C LEU A 246 2.38 -18.82 2.55
N LYS A 247 2.17 -18.02 3.60
CA LYS A 247 2.97 -18.10 4.82
C LYS A 247 2.66 -19.39 5.58
N SER A 248 3.68 -20.18 5.92
CA SER A 248 3.48 -21.42 6.69
C SER A 248 2.75 -21.13 8.02
N GLY A 249 1.71 -21.92 8.33
CA GLY A 249 0.86 -21.75 9.51
C GLY A 249 -0.10 -20.56 9.44
N SER A 250 -0.25 -19.90 8.29
CA SER A 250 -1.14 -18.74 8.14
C SER A 250 -2.63 -19.08 8.27
N SER A 251 -3.39 -18.05 8.57
CA SER A 251 -4.85 -18.03 8.48
C SER A 251 -5.25 -16.92 7.52
N ASN A 252 -5.77 -17.30 6.36
CA ASN A 252 -6.09 -16.37 5.28
C ASN A 252 -7.57 -16.38 4.94
N GLU A 253 -8.06 -15.30 4.35
CA GLU A 253 -9.49 -15.11 4.13
C GLU A 253 -9.80 -14.53 2.75
N ILE A 254 -10.81 -15.10 2.10
CA ILE A 254 -11.41 -14.65 0.84
C ILE A 254 -12.93 -14.57 1.07
N VAL A 255 -13.41 -13.39 1.45
CA VAL A 255 -14.77 -13.20 1.97
C VAL A 255 -15.54 -12.14 1.22
N ASN A 256 -16.83 -12.37 0.96
CA ASN A 256 -17.72 -11.39 0.33
C ASN A 256 -17.19 -10.90 -1.03
N ASN A 257 -16.48 -11.69 -1.82
CA ASN A 257 -16.03 -11.26 -3.16
C ASN A 257 -17.06 -11.64 -4.22
N THR A 258 -17.11 -10.84 -5.28
CA THR A 258 -17.82 -11.18 -6.51
C THR A 258 -16.82 -11.62 -7.56
N VAL A 259 -16.95 -12.88 -7.98
CA VAL A 259 -16.12 -13.47 -9.02
C VAL A 259 -16.98 -13.69 -10.25
N TYR A 260 -16.71 -12.92 -11.30
CA TYR A 260 -17.43 -13.01 -12.55
C TYR A 260 -16.46 -13.16 -13.73
N ASN A 261 -16.54 -14.30 -14.41
CA ASN A 261 -15.78 -14.54 -15.64
C ASN A 261 -16.71 -14.90 -16.81
N PRO A 262 -17.08 -13.94 -17.67
CA PRO A 262 -17.96 -14.20 -18.82
C PRO A 262 -17.28 -14.98 -19.95
N ASN A 263 -15.99 -15.30 -19.82
CA ASN A 263 -15.22 -16.02 -20.82
C ASN A 263 -14.85 -17.43 -20.30
N PRO A 264 -14.87 -18.47 -21.15
CA PRO A 264 -14.41 -19.79 -20.77
C PRO A 264 -12.92 -19.73 -20.38
N GLY A 265 -12.56 -20.41 -19.30
CA GLY A 265 -11.18 -20.49 -18.80
C GLY A 265 -10.77 -21.90 -18.38
N ASP A 266 -9.46 -22.07 -18.17
CA ASP A 266 -8.88 -23.36 -17.79
C ASP A 266 -8.80 -23.56 -16.26
N LEU A 267 -8.98 -22.48 -15.49
CA LEU A 267 -8.85 -22.48 -14.04
C LEU A 267 -10.20 -22.28 -13.35
N ALA A 268 -10.34 -22.85 -12.16
CA ALA A 268 -11.49 -22.59 -11.30
C ALA A 268 -11.46 -21.12 -10.81
N PRO A 269 -12.63 -20.50 -10.56
CA PRO A 269 -12.73 -19.15 -9.98
C PRO A 269 -11.89 -18.95 -8.71
N PHE A 270 -11.76 -19.97 -7.87
CA PHE A 270 -10.80 -20.01 -6.78
C PHE A 270 -9.86 -21.19 -6.99
N THR A 271 -8.60 -20.90 -7.29
CA THR A 271 -7.56 -21.91 -7.51
C THR A 271 -6.50 -21.80 -6.41
N ILE A 272 -6.27 -22.89 -5.70
CA ILE A 272 -5.21 -23.04 -4.70
C ILE A 272 -4.26 -24.11 -5.22
N ASN A 273 -3.08 -23.70 -5.67
CA ASN A 273 -2.09 -24.57 -6.28
C ASN A 273 -0.68 -24.23 -5.77
N ILE A 274 -0.42 -24.65 -4.54
CA ILE A 274 0.85 -24.49 -3.84
C ILE A 274 1.70 -25.74 -4.03
N ASN A 275 2.86 -25.56 -4.66
CA ASN A 275 3.87 -26.59 -4.81
C ASN A 275 4.70 -26.69 -3.51
N GLY A 276 4.71 -27.85 -2.86
CA GLY A 276 5.57 -28.15 -1.72
C GLY A 276 4.84 -28.49 -0.41
N THR A 277 5.54 -28.35 0.70
CA THR A 277 5.08 -28.78 2.05
C THR A 277 4.47 -27.65 2.88
N THR A 278 4.33 -26.45 2.31
CA THR A 278 3.78 -25.30 3.02
C THR A 278 2.34 -25.59 3.46
N ALA A 279 2.10 -25.52 4.76
CA ALA A 279 0.79 -25.70 5.35
C ALA A 279 0.16 -24.36 5.75
N GLY A 280 -1.16 -24.25 5.68
CA GLY A 280 -1.89 -23.05 6.05
C GLY A 280 -3.39 -23.24 5.90
N ASN A 281 -4.15 -22.23 6.32
CA ASN A 281 -5.60 -22.24 6.27
C ASN A 281 -6.11 -21.13 5.35
N ILE A 282 -7.15 -21.44 4.57
CA ILE A 282 -7.85 -20.45 3.74
C ILE A 282 -9.35 -20.61 3.96
N ALA A 283 -9.99 -19.57 4.48
CA ALA A 283 -11.44 -19.48 4.57
C ALA A 283 -11.99 -18.77 3.33
N ILE A 284 -12.84 -19.45 2.55
CA ILE A 284 -13.53 -18.93 1.37
C ILE A 284 -15.01 -18.87 1.69
N MET A 285 -15.55 -17.67 1.91
CA MET A 285 -16.90 -17.55 2.45
C MET A 285 -17.70 -16.40 1.83
N ASN A 286 -19.02 -16.59 1.71
CA ASN A 286 -19.95 -15.55 1.25
C ASN A 286 -19.59 -14.95 -0.12
N ASN A 287 -18.91 -15.69 -0.99
CA ASN A 287 -18.55 -15.19 -2.31
C ASN A 287 -19.69 -15.47 -3.32
N ALA A 288 -19.95 -14.51 -4.20
CA ALA A 288 -20.87 -14.65 -5.32
C ALA A 288 -20.07 -15.02 -6.57
N VAL A 289 -20.40 -16.14 -7.21
CA VAL A 289 -19.60 -16.72 -8.29
C VAL A 289 -20.45 -16.93 -9.54
N SER A 290 -19.94 -16.49 -10.67
CA SER A 290 -20.49 -16.83 -11.99
C SER A 290 -19.35 -16.92 -13.00
N PHE A 291 -19.34 -18.00 -13.78
CA PHE A 291 -18.31 -18.19 -14.79
C PHE A 291 -18.82 -19.05 -15.93
N VAL A 292 -18.31 -18.81 -17.13
CA VAL A 292 -18.53 -19.70 -18.26
C VAL A 292 -17.62 -20.92 -18.10
N VAL A 293 -18.22 -22.11 -18.15
CA VAL A 293 -17.49 -23.38 -18.03
C VAL A 293 -16.56 -23.55 -19.25
N GLY A 294 -15.26 -23.60 -18.99
CA GLY A 294 -14.24 -24.01 -19.96
C GLY A 294 -13.83 -25.47 -19.72
N GLN A 295 -12.57 -25.70 -19.36
CA GLN A 295 -12.08 -27.06 -19.05
C GLN A 295 -12.57 -27.60 -17.70
N THR A 296 -12.92 -26.70 -16.78
CA THR A 296 -13.38 -27.05 -15.43
C THR A 296 -14.72 -26.40 -15.14
N ASN A 297 -15.58 -27.15 -14.44
CA ASN A 297 -16.84 -26.68 -13.88
C ASN A 297 -16.77 -26.48 -12.34
N VAL A 298 -15.57 -26.60 -11.78
CA VAL A 298 -15.31 -26.49 -10.34
C VAL A 298 -15.30 -25.02 -9.94
N CYS A 299 -16.00 -24.69 -8.84
CA CYS A 299 -15.99 -23.35 -8.25
C CYS A 299 -14.71 -23.12 -7.44
N ILE A 300 -14.31 -24.09 -6.61
CA ILE A 300 -13.11 -24.03 -5.76
C ILE A 300 -12.27 -25.29 -6.00
N GLN A 301 -11.05 -25.09 -6.47
CA GLN A 301 -10.08 -26.14 -6.70
C GLN A 301 -8.90 -25.99 -5.72
N ASN A 302 -8.74 -26.97 -4.84
CA ASN A 302 -7.57 -27.12 -3.98
C ASN A 302 -6.67 -28.25 -4.49
N ALA A 303 -5.65 -27.90 -5.28
CA ALA A 303 -4.63 -28.84 -5.75
C ALA A 303 -3.50 -29.05 -4.73
N SER A 304 -3.55 -28.41 -3.56
CA SER A 304 -2.54 -28.53 -2.51
C SER A 304 -2.88 -29.61 -1.48
N SER A 305 -1.86 -30.36 -1.05
CA SER A 305 -2.01 -31.43 -0.07
C SER A 305 -2.03 -30.96 1.39
N ASN A 306 -1.38 -29.83 1.70
CA ASN A 306 -1.18 -29.35 3.07
C ASN A 306 -1.97 -28.09 3.41
N VAL A 307 -2.82 -27.61 2.49
CA VAL A 307 -3.64 -26.41 2.70
C VAL A 307 -5.04 -26.83 3.09
N ASN A 308 -5.47 -26.39 4.28
CA ASN A 308 -6.82 -26.62 4.75
C ASN A 308 -7.73 -25.51 4.22
N VAL A 309 -8.62 -25.85 3.29
CA VAL A 309 -9.62 -24.92 2.77
C VAL A 309 -10.96 -25.16 3.45
N THR A 310 -11.57 -24.09 3.96
CA THR A 310 -12.96 -24.09 4.41
C THR A 310 -13.80 -23.24 3.48
N ALA A 311 -14.85 -23.82 2.89
CA ALA A 311 -15.75 -23.14 1.97
C ALA A 311 -17.17 -23.09 2.51
N ASN A 312 -17.66 -21.92 2.93
CA ASN A 312 -18.99 -21.80 3.54
C ASN A 312 -19.84 -20.66 2.94
N TYR A 313 -21.16 -20.84 2.85
CA TYR A 313 -22.09 -19.78 2.44
C TYR A 313 -21.77 -19.11 1.08
N ASN A 314 -21.07 -19.80 0.18
CA ASN A 314 -20.81 -19.29 -1.16
C ASN A 314 -21.99 -19.59 -2.09
N LEU A 315 -22.24 -18.71 -3.04
CA LEU A 315 -23.28 -18.88 -4.05
C LEU A 315 -22.68 -18.94 -5.45
N SER A 316 -23.19 -19.83 -6.28
CA SER A 316 -22.80 -19.95 -7.68
C SER A 316 -24.01 -20.01 -8.61
N THR A 317 -23.96 -19.29 -9.75
CA THR A 317 -24.93 -19.47 -10.83
C THR A 317 -24.84 -20.86 -11.46
N ASN A 318 -23.69 -21.51 -11.33
CA ASN A 318 -23.43 -22.86 -11.78
C ASN A 318 -23.67 -23.82 -10.60
N SER A 319 -23.73 -25.13 -10.85
CA SER A 319 -23.66 -26.11 -9.76
C SER A 319 -22.42 -25.84 -8.89
N PHE A 320 -22.60 -25.86 -7.57
CA PHE A 320 -21.50 -25.56 -6.65
C PHE A 320 -20.64 -26.81 -6.47
N ILE A 321 -19.58 -26.90 -7.27
CA ILE A 321 -18.68 -28.05 -7.32
C ILE A 321 -17.35 -27.65 -6.71
N THR A 322 -16.77 -28.55 -5.93
CA THR A 322 -15.47 -28.40 -5.29
C THR A 322 -14.55 -29.57 -5.64
N GLN A 323 -13.24 -29.33 -5.65
CA GLN A 323 -12.23 -30.35 -5.92
C GLN A 323 -11.06 -30.22 -4.94
N GLY A 324 -10.57 -31.35 -4.42
CA GLY A 324 -9.44 -31.40 -3.52
C GLY A 324 -9.83 -31.48 -2.04
N ASN A 325 -8.84 -31.40 -1.15
CA ASN A 325 -9.06 -31.49 0.29
C ASN A 325 -9.72 -30.21 0.82
N MET A 326 -10.98 -30.27 1.26
CA MET A 326 -11.67 -29.13 1.85
C MET A 326 -12.88 -29.51 2.67
N THR A 327 -13.19 -28.66 3.66
CA THR A 327 -14.42 -28.70 4.44
C THR A 327 -15.41 -27.72 3.85
N GLN A 328 -16.65 -28.15 3.59
CA GLN A 328 -17.67 -27.29 3.00
C GLN A 328 -19.02 -27.38 3.72
N SER A 329 -19.73 -26.26 3.82
CA SER A 329 -21.09 -26.22 4.37
C SER A 329 -21.89 -25.04 3.82
N ASN A 330 -23.21 -25.19 3.70
CA ASN A 330 -24.13 -24.10 3.33
C ASN A 330 -23.80 -23.37 2.01
N ASN A 331 -23.08 -24.00 1.08
CA ASN A 331 -22.87 -23.44 -0.26
C ASN A 331 -24.06 -23.83 -1.15
N SER A 332 -24.47 -22.93 -2.05
CA SER A 332 -25.56 -23.19 -3.00
C SER A 332 -25.10 -22.95 -4.44
N GLY A 333 -25.55 -23.81 -5.34
CA GLY A 333 -25.31 -23.69 -6.78
C GLY A 333 -26.61 -23.61 -7.57
N ALA A 334 -26.50 -23.34 -8.87
CA ALA A 334 -27.63 -23.13 -9.77
C ALA A 334 -28.58 -22.02 -9.26
N VAL A 335 -28.02 -21.02 -8.57
CA VAL A 335 -28.80 -19.90 -8.05
C VAL A 335 -29.00 -18.82 -9.12
N ASN A 336 -30.18 -18.22 -9.15
CA ASN A 336 -30.46 -17.07 -10.00
C ASN A 336 -29.78 -15.80 -9.45
N MET A 337 -28.66 -15.42 -10.06
CA MET A 337 -27.94 -14.16 -9.83
C MET A 337 -27.58 -13.55 -11.18
N ASN A 338 -27.61 -12.22 -11.28
CA ASN A 338 -27.21 -11.47 -12.47
C ASN A 338 -25.98 -10.61 -12.15
N PHE A 339 -24.96 -10.67 -13.01
CA PHE A 339 -23.69 -9.97 -12.85
C PHE A 339 -23.50 -9.00 -14.00
N ASP A 340 -23.01 -7.80 -13.70
CA ASP A 340 -22.67 -6.77 -14.68
C ASP A 340 -21.22 -6.33 -14.45
N ASN A 341 -20.35 -6.47 -15.45
CA ASN A 341 -18.93 -6.09 -15.39
C ASN A 341 -18.63 -4.68 -15.91
N THR A 342 -19.66 -3.93 -16.30
CA THR A 342 -19.59 -2.52 -16.70
C THR A 342 -19.95 -1.64 -15.51
N THR A 343 -21.06 -1.95 -14.83
CA THR A 343 -21.48 -1.27 -13.60
C THR A 343 -20.92 -1.92 -12.34
N TYR A 344 -20.35 -3.13 -12.47
CA TYR A 344 -19.78 -3.93 -11.38
C TYR A 344 -20.81 -4.30 -10.31
N THR A 345 -22.03 -4.67 -10.72
CA THR A 345 -23.12 -5.01 -9.78
C THR A 345 -23.44 -6.50 -9.78
N VAL A 346 -24.01 -6.98 -8.66
CA VAL A 346 -24.63 -8.30 -8.54
C VAL A 346 -26.03 -8.16 -7.95
N THR A 347 -27.02 -8.82 -8.56
CA THR A 347 -28.42 -8.79 -8.13
C THR A 347 -29.05 -10.18 -8.17
N GLY A 348 -30.09 -10.41 -7.37
CA GLY A 348 -30.83 -11.69 -7.36
C GLY A 348 -30.79 -12.35 -5.99
N MET A 349 -30.55 -13.66 -5.94
CA MET A 349 -30.55 -14.42 -4.68
C MET A 349 -29.30 -14.20 -3.81
N ASN A 350 -28.48 -13.19 -4.11
CA ASN A 350 -27.32 -12.83 -3.30
C ASN A 350 -27.70 -12.02 -2.05
N THR A 351 -28.87 -11.35 -2.06
CA THR A 351 -29.33 -10.51 -0.95
C THR A 351 -29.70 -11.35 0.28
N ASN A 352 -29.19 -10.97 1.46
CA ASN A 352 -29.39 -11.61 2.76
C ASN A 352 -29.12 -13.13 2.78
N ALA A 353 -28.21 -13.59 1.91
CA ALA A 353 -27.95 -15.01 1.69
C ALA A 353 -26.66 -15.53 2.33
N GLY A 354 -25.84 -14.64 2.89
CA GLY A 354 -24.54 -14.97 3.47
C GLY A 354 -24.63 -15.56 4.87
N ASN A 355 -23.50 -15.66 5.55
CA ASN A 355 -23.44 -16.20 6.90
C ASN A 355 -24.29 -15.35 7.88
N PRO A 356 -25.22 -15.97 8.64
CA PRO A 356 -26.13 -15.25 9.55
C PRO A 356 -25.49 -14.80 10.87
N ASP A 357 -24.24 -15.19 11.17
CA ASP A 357 -23.54 -14.74 12.38
C ASP A 357 -23.41 -13.21 12.37
N VAL A 358 -23.68 -12.60 13.54
CA VAL A 358 -23.68 -11.15 13.76
C VAL A 358 -22.39 -10.47 13.28
N LYS A 359 -21.24 -11.17 13.37
CA LYS A 359 -19.96 -10.61 12.93
C LYS A 359 -19.85 -10.39 11.42
N TYR A 360 -20.74 -11.00 10.63
CA TYR A 360 -20.79 -10.84 9.18
C TYR A 360 -21.90 -9.92 8.72
N THR A 361 -22.82 -9.49 9.58
CA THR A 361 -23.91 -8.57 9.22
C THR A 361 -23.45 -7.39 8.38
N ASP A 362 -24.34 -6.91 7.51
CA ASP A 362 -24.14 -5.70 6.74
C ASP A 362 -24.12 -4.47 7.67
N LEU A 363 -23.82 -3.31 7.11
CA LEU A 363 -23.71 -2.05 7.88
C LEU A 363 -25.04 -1.60 8.49
N ASP A 364 -26.15 -1.96 7.84
CA ASP A 364 -27.51 -1.74 8.32
C ASP A 364 -27.99 -2.85 9.26
N LEU A 365 -27.09 -3.73 9.67
CA LEU A 365 -27.30 -4.86 10.58
C LEU A 365 -28.23 -5.95 10.02
N THR A 366 -28.53 -5.93 8.72
CA THR A 366 -29.19 -7.06 8.08
C THR A 366 -28.23 -8.24 7.93
N ARG A 367 -28.79 -9.42 7.62
CA ARG A 367 -27.99 -10.60 7.37
C ARG A 367 -27.12 -10.34 6.15
N ASN A 368 -25.84 -10.67 6.27
CA ASN A 368 -24.83 -10.46 5.23
C ASN A 368 -25.32 -10.80 3.81
N ASP A 369 -25.12 -9.89 2.87
CA ASP A 369 -25.24 -10.18 1.44
C ASP A 369 -24.06 -11.04 0.94
N VAL A 370 -24.30 -11.91 -0.04
CA VAL A 370 -23.24 -12.65 -0.73
C VAL A 370 -22.66 -11.78 -1.86
N GLY A 371 -21.33 -11.77 -1.99
CA GLY A 371 -20.62 -10.93 -2.94
C GLY A 371 -20.23 -9.56 -2.39
N HIS A 372 -19.72 -8.70 -3.28
CA HIS A 372 -18.96 -7.51 -2.90
C HIS A 372 -19.72 -6.42 -2.14
N TYR A 373 -21.05 -6.47 -2.10
CA TYR A 373 -21.85 -5.55 -1.27
C TYR A 373 -22.07 -6.02 0.17
N GLY A 374 -21.68 -7.25 0.54
CA GLY A 374 -21.94 -7.77 1.89
C GLY A 374 -20.99 -7.28 2.97
N GLY A 375 -21.46 -7.27 4.21
CA GLY A 375 -20.69 -7.09 5.43
C GLY A 375 -20.23 -5.65 5.67
N SER A 376 -19.44 -5.42 6.73
CA SER A 376 -18.95 -4.08 7.09
C SER A 376 -17.95 -3.50 6.11
N ASN A 377 -17.30 -4.36 5.33
CA ASN A 377 -16.40 -3.92 4.27
C ASN A 377 -17.15 -3.82 2.94
N SER A 378 -18.48 -3.63 2.98
CA SER A 378 -19.32 -3.45 1.80
C SER A 378 -18.66 -2.46 0.83
N TRP A 379 -18.71 -2.81 -0.46
CA TRP A 379 -18.11 -2.01 -1.53
C TRP A 379 -18.56 -0.55 -1.53
N ALA A 380 -19.77 -0.27 -1.06
CA ALA A 380 -20.31 1.08 -0.88
C ALA A 380 -19.45 1.99 0.03
N ASN A 381 -18.69 1.42 0.98
CA ASN A 381 -17.77 2.19 1.84
C ASN A 381 -16.53 2.70 1.11
N TYR A 382 -16.13 1.99 0.04
CA TYR A 382 -14.92 2.28 -0.71
C TYR A 382 -15.20 3.09 -1.97
N TRP A 383 -16.42 2.99 -2.50
CA TRP A 383 -16.89 3.69 -3.70
C TRP A 383 -18.08 4.59 -3.39
N PRO A 384 -17.90 5.64 -2.58
CA PRO A 384 -18.97 6.59 -2.35
C PRO A 384 -19.38 7.26 -3.66
N ALA A 385 -20.68 7.51 -3.82
CA ALA A 385 -21.18 8.45 -4.81
C ALA A 385 -20.46 9.79 -4.60
N ASP A 386 -19.98 10.41 -5.69
CA ASP A 386 -19.24 11.66 -5.62
C ASP A 386 -20.06 12.72 -4.86
N ASN A 387 -19.60 13.05 -3.64
CA ASN A 387 -20.36 13.89 -2.71
C ASN A 387 -19.91 15.36 -2.80
N GLY A 388 -19.60 15.83 -4.01
CA GLY A 388 -19.19 17.20 -4.27
C GLY A 388 -17.82 17.54 -3.68
N GLY A 389 -16.83 16.64 -3.81
CA GLY A 389 -15.43 16.92 -3.47
C GLY A 389 -15.08 16.91 -1.97
N LYS A 390 -15.94 16.39 -1.09
CA LYS A 390 -15.61 16.30 0.35
C LYS A 390 -14.53 15.24 0.61
N PRO A 391 -13.64 15.44 1.62
CA PRO A 391 -12.71 14.41 2.06
C PRO A 391 -13.42 13.11 2.45
N GLN A 392 -12.86 11.97 2.04
CA GLN A 392 -13.44 10.65 2.26
C GLN A 392 -12.52 9.79 3.14
N VAL A 393 -13.09 9.15 4.15
CA VAL A 393 -12.42 8.09 4.91
C VAL A 393 -12.59 6.80 4.12
N ASN A 394 -11.50 6.30 3.54
CA ASN A 394 -11.53 5.17 2.61
C ASN A 394 -11.05 3.87 3.25
N TYR A 395 -10.64 3.93 4.52
CA TYR A 395 -10.33 2.76 5.32
C TYR A 395 -10.48 3.10 6.80
N LEU A 396 -11.24 2.28 7.52
CA LEU A 396 -11.52 2.44 8.94
C LEU A 396 -11.49 1.06 9.59
N VAL A 397 -10.60 0.88 10.57
CA VAL A 397 -10.54 -0.32 11.41
C VAL A 397 -11.23 0.00 12.71
N THR A 398 -12.32 -0.71 12.97
CA THR A 398 -13.06 -0.65 14.22
C THR A 398 -13.37 -2.07 14.69
N PRO A 399 -13.33 -2.35 16.00
CA PRO A 399 -13.86 -3.58 16.55
C PRO A 399 -15.36 -3.68 16.26
N ARG A 400 -15.78 -4.80 15.65
CA ARG A 400 -17.20 -5.10 15.34
C ARG A 400 -18.06 -5.29 16.60
N THR A 401 -17.46 -5.78 17.69
CA THR A 401 -18.11 -6.00 18.98
C THR A 401 -17.13 -5.68 20.09
N VAL A 402 -17.55 -4.93 21.11
CA VAL A 402 -16.75 -4.65 22.31
C VAL A 402 -17.43 -5.33 23.49
N ASN A 403 -16.90 -6.47 23.90
CA ASN A 403 -17.46 -7.26 25.01
C ASN A 403 -16.76 -6.97 26.35
N ASN A 404 -15.56 -6.36 26.32
CA ASN A 404 -14.86 -5.67 27.42
C ASN A 404 -13.50 -5.14 26.91
N GLY A 405 -12.99 -4.04 27.48
CA GLY A 405 -11.64 -3.51 27.21
C GLY A 405 -11.58 -2.19 26.44
N THR A 406 -10.37 -1.77 26.06
CA THR A 406 -10.11 -0.50 25.34
C THR A 406 -10.46 -0.62 23.86
N LEU A 407 -11.31 0.29 23.39
CA LEU A 407 -11.67 0.46 21.98
C LEU A 407 -10.54 1.19 21.24
N THR A 408 -9.90 0.51 20.29
CA THR A 408 -8.90 1.13 19.39
C THR A 408 -9.50 1.31 18.01
N ILE A 409 -9.53 2.54 17.51
CA ILE A 409 -10.01 2.89 16.16
C ILE A 409 -8.84 3.51 15.40
N THR A 410 -8.60 3.04 14.18
CA THR A 410 -7.63 3.65 13.26
C THR A 410 -8.25 3.83 11.89
N GLY A 411 -7.81 4.83 11.13
CA GLY A 411 -8.35 5.06 9.79
C GLY A 411 -7.41 5.87 8.90
N SER A 412 -7.68 5.83 7.60
CA SER A 412 -7.00 6.63 6.59
C SER A 412 -8.00 7.13 5.54
N GLY A 413 -7.68 8.25 4.90
CA GLY A 413 -8.57 8.91 3.95
C GLY A 413 -7.82 9.76 2.94
N PHE A 414 -8.48 10.05 1.82
CA PHE A 414 -8.01 10.99 0.80
C PHE A 414 -9.23 11.64 0.11
N SER A 415 -9.01 12.75 -0.60
CA SER A 415 -10.05 13.40 -1.40
C SER A 415 -9.85 13.04 -2.88
N LYS A 416 -10.91 12.61 -3.56
CA LYS A 416 -10.91 12.36 -5.01
C LYS A 416 -11.06 13.66 -5.75
#